data_AF-A0A261S3F3-F1
#
_entry.id   AF-A0A261S3F3-F1
#
_cell.length_a   1.000
_cell.length_b   1.000
_cell.length_c   1.000
_cell.angle_alpha   90.00
_cell.angle_beta   90.00
_cell.angle_gamma   90.00
#
_symmetry.space_group_name_H-M   'P 1'
#
loop_
_entity.id
_entity.type
_entity.pdbx_description
1 polymer ?
#
loop_
_entity_poly.entity_id
_entity_poly.type
_entity_poly.pdbx_seq_one_letter_code
_entity_poly.pdbx_strand_id
1 'polypeptide(L)'
;MSKSISYDRRFNPDDAWRQALAIGASGGLAEVAVVALYGAATGHSASAVAAGVSEAVGLPHSAVAGFLVHMLLSFGLGAVLARVLARVFKGEMRPLALYAGLPVVLAAIWAFNFFVLLPWLSPSFVHMLPYGVSLFSKLMFGLSAAIAVHLQSTSGMGTARHPGQALA
;
A
#
# COMPACT_ATOMS: atom_id res chain seq x y z
N MET A 1 25.18 28.43 -17.59
CA MET A 1 25.41 26.96 -17.54
C MET A 1 24.68 26.41 -16.32
N SER A 2 23.50 25.81 -16.53
CA SER A 2 22.72 25.17 -15.46
C SER A 2 23.31 23.78 -15.20
N LYS A 3 23.83 23.54 -14.00
CA LYS A 3 24.22 22.18 -13.58
C LYS A 3 22.92 21.40 -13.37
N SER A 4 22.55 20.56 -14.34
CA SER A 4 21.51 19.57 -14.14
C SER A 4 22.01 18.62 -13.05
N ILE A 5 21.47 18.75 -11.83
CA ILE A 5 21.64 17.74 -10.80
C ILE A 5 20.94 16.49 -11.33
N SER A 6 21.73 15.57 -11.88
CA SER A 6 21.23 14.29 -12.33
C SER A 6 20.89 13.48 -11.08
N TYR A 7 19.60 13.38 -10.79
CA TYR A 7 19.05 12.56 -9.71
C TYR A 7 19.11 11.08 -10.13
N ASP A 8 20.32 10.54 -10.35
CA ASP A 8 20.52 9.12 -10.64
C ASP A 8 20.39 8.32 -9.34
N ARG A 9 19.15 8.21 -8.83
CA ARG A 9 18.83 7.23 -7.79
C ARG A 9 18.19 6.02 -8.45
N ARG A 10 19.05 5.17 -9.01
CA ARG A 10 18.66 3.82 -9.40
C ARG A 10 18.02 3.11 -8.22
N PHE A 11 16.86 2.52 -8.47
CA PHE A 11 16.17 1.64 -7.55
C PHE A 11 17.15 0.52 -7.14
N ASN A 12 17.64 0.53 -5.90
CA ASN A 12 18.52 -0.52 -5.42
C ASN A 12 17.69 -1.79 -5.16
N PRO A 13 17.87 -2.89 -5.91
CA PRO A 13 17.14 -4.14 -5.66
C PRO A 13 17.36 -4.68 -4.25
N ASP A 14 18.47 -4.34 -3.59
CA ASP A 14 18.74 -4.74 -2.20
C ASP A 14 17.80 -4.03 -1.20
N ASP A 15 17.26 -2.86 -1.56
CA ASP A 15 16.29 -2.09 -0.76
C ASP A 15 14.83 -2.40 -1.12
N ALA A 16 14.59 -3.30 -2.08
CA ALA A 16 13.24 -3.63 -2.54
C ALA A 16 12.35 -4.17 -1.41
N TRP A 17 12.93 -4.93 -0.47
CA TRP A 17 12.21 -5.45 0.69
C TRP A 17 11.83 -4.36 1.69
N ARG A 18 12.70 -3.38 1.92
CA ARG A 18 12.39 -2.23 2.79
C ARG A 18 11.25 -1.41 2.21
N GLN A 19 11.29 -1.15 0.90
CA GLN A 19 10.23 -0.43 0.22
C GLN A 19 8.92 -1.20 0.21
N ALA A 20 8.96 -2.50 -0.07
CA ALA A 20 7.80 -3.38 -0.02
C ALA A 20 7.13 -3.37 1.35
N LEU A 21 7.94 -3.48 2.43
CA LEU A 21 7.46 -3.42 3.81
C LEU A 21 6.85 -2.05 4.13
N ALA A 22 7.50 -0.96 3.75
CA ALA A 22 7.00 0.39 4.02
C ALA A 22 5.68 0.68 3.28
N ILE A 23 5.59 0.33 1.99
CA ILE A 23 4.38 0.49 1.18
C ILE A 23 3.25 -0.39 1.73
N GLY A 24 3.53 -1.67 1.95
CA GLY A 24 2.54 -2.64 2.41
C GLY A 24 2.04 -2.36 3.83
N ALA A 25 2.95 -2.04 4.77
CA ALA A 25 2.58 -1.69 6.14
C ALA A 25 1.72 -0.42 6.18
N SER A 26 2.20 0.66 5.56
CA SER A 26 1.51 1.96 5.59
C SER A 26 0.13 1.87 4.92
N GLY A 27 0.06 1.19 3.77
CA GLY A 27 -1.19 0.96 3.07
C GLY A 27 -2.16 0.10 3.86
N GLY A 28 -1.72 -1.08 4.33
CA GLY A 28 -2.56 -2.03 5.06
C GLY A 28 -3.09 -1.45 6.37
N LEU A 29 -2.23 -0.78 7.15
CA LEU A 29 -2.65 -0.12 8.39
C LEU A 29 -3.65 1.01 8.14
N ALA A 30 -3.48 1.77 7.06
CA ALA A 30 -4.45 2.81 6.70
C ALA A 30 -5.81 2.21 6.34
N GLU A 31 -5.84 1.08 5.62
CA GLU A 31 -7.09 0.37 5.31
C GLU A 31 -7.79 -0.13 6.57
N VAL A 32 -7.04 -0.77 7.49
CA VAL A 32 -7.55 -1.21 8.79
C VAL A 32 -8.07 -0.04 9.63
N ALA A 33 -7.35 1.07 9.68
CA ALA A 33 -7.77 2.26 10.42
C ALA A 33 -9.10 2.82 9.88
N VAL A 34 -9.26 2.90 8.55
CA VAL A 34 -10.52 3.36 7.93
C VAL A 34 -11.67 2.42 8.27
N VAL A 35 -11.48 1.11 8.15
CA VAL A 35 -12.52 0.11 8.48
C VAL A 35 -12.87 0.14 9.96
N ALA A 36 -11.88 0.27 10.85
CA ALA A 36 -12.10 0.40 12.29
C ALA A 36 -12.87 1.66 12.66
N LEU A 37 -12.52 2.81 12.08
CA LEU A 37 -13.21 4.08 12.28
C LEU A 37 -14.65 4.03 11.77
N TYR A 38 -14.87 3.44 10.58
CA TYR A 38 -16.22 3.24 10.05
C TYR A 38 -17.05 2.35 10.97
N GLY A 39 -16.48 1.24 11.45
CA GLY A 39 -17.14 0.33 12.40
C GLY A 39 -17.53 1.05 13.68
N ALA A 40 -16.60 1.79 14.29
CA ALA A 40 -16.86 2.59 15.48
C ALA A 40 -17.96 3.65 15.27
N ALA A 41 -18.01 4.28 14.10
CA ALA A 41 -18.98 5.34 13.79
C ALA A 41 -20.39 4.81 13.47
N THR A 42 -20.54 3.55 13.05
CA THR A 42 -21.80 3.00 12.54
C THR A 42 -22.32 1.78 13.30
N GLY A 43 -21.59 1.31 14.30
CA GLY A 43 -21.91 0.08 15.05
C GLY A 43 -21.57 -1.22 14.32
N HIS A 44 -20.92 -1.15 13.15
CA HIS A 44 -20.44 -2.35 12.45
C HIS A 44 -19.18 -2.92 13.12
N SER A 45 -19.08 -4.24 13.15
CA SER A 45 -17.95 -4.93 13.77
C SER A 45 -16.75 -5.03 12.82
N ALA A 46 -15.70 -4.25 13.08
CA ALA A 46 -14.43 -4.36 12.34
C ALA A 46 -13.78 -5.75 12.51
N SER A 47 -13.96 -6.40 13.67
CA SER A 47 -13.48 -7.76 13.89
C SER A 47 -14.27 -8.80 13.08
N ALA A 48 -15.56 -8.57 12.81
CA ALA A 48 -16.33 -9.41 11.90
C ALA A 48 -15.84 -9.27 10.45
N VAL A 49 -15.52 -8.06 9.99
CA VAL A 49 -14.89 -7.85 8.67
C VAL A 49 -13.55 -8.59 8.59
N ALA A 50 -12.70 -8.45 9.62
CA ALA A 50 -11.44 -9.19 9.68
C ALA A 50 -11.66 -10.71 9.65
N ALA A 51 -12.60 -11.25 10.42
CA ALA A 51 -12.92 -12.67 10.40
C ALA A 51 -13.45 -13.14 9.02
N GLY A 52 -14.24 -12.31 8.34
CA GLY A 52 -14.65 -12.54 6.95
C GLY A 52 -13.46 -12.68 5.99
N VAL A 53 -12.36 -11.96 6.21
CA VAL A 53 -11.13 -12.12 5.41
C VAL A 53 -10.53 -13.52 5.61
N SER A 54 -10.48 -14.05 6.83
CA SER A 54 -9.97 -15.41 7.08
C SER A 54 -10.83 -16.47 6.40
N GLU A 55 -12.16 -16.31 6.48
CA GLU A 55 -13.11 -17.23 5.88
C GLU A 55 -13.01 -17.20 4.34
N ALA A 56 -12.85 -16.02 3.74
CA ALA A 56 -12.71 -15.86 2.30
C ALA A 56 -11.46 -16.54 1.70
N VAL A 57 -10.44 -16.84 2.52
CA VAL A 57 -9.24 -17.60 2.10
C VAL A 57 -9.27 -19.06 2.58
N GLY A 58 -10.41 -19.54 3.10
CA GLY A 58 -10.59 -20.92 3.55
C GLY A 58 -9.99 -21.25 4.92
N LEU A 59 -9.71 -20.24 5.75
CA LEU A 59 -9.26 -20.43 7.13
C LEU A 59 -10.43 -20.40 8.13
N PRO A 60 -10.26 -20.94 9.35
CA PRO A 60 -11.27 -20.83 10.40
C PRO A 60 -11.63 -19.37 10.69
N HIS A 61 -12.92 -19.11 10.94
CA HIS A 61 -13.47 -17.79 11.19
C HIS A 61 -12.79 -17.14 12.42
N SER A 62 -11.83 -16.25 12.17
CA SER A 62 -10.99 -15.64 13.21
C SER A 62 -10.52 -14.26 12.80
N ALA A 63 -10.88 -13.25 13.60
CA ALA A 63 -10.48 -11.87 13.37
C ALA A 63 -8.94 -11.70 13.34
N VAL A 64 -8.23 -12.43 14.21
CA VAL A 64 -6.76 -12.40 14.26
C VAL A 64 -6.17 -13.00 12.99
N ALA A 65 -6.66 -14.17 12.57
CA ALA A 65 -6.18 -14.82 11.35
C ALA A 65 -6.43 -13.93 10.13
N GLY A 66 -7.61 -13.33 10.01
CA GLY A 66 -7.95 -12.50 8.88
C GLY A 66 -7.19 -11.17 8.85
N PHE A 67 -6.92 -10.57 10.02
CA PHE A 67 -6.00 -9.43 10.12
C PHE A 67 -4.59 -9.80 9.64
N LEU A 68 -4.05 -10.96 10.05
CA LEU A 68 -2.72 -11.41 9.62
C LEU A 68 -2.68 -11.68 8.10
N VAL A 69 -3.71 -12.32 7.55
CA VAL A 69 -3.86 -12.52 6.10
C VAL A 69 -3.90 -11.19 5.37
N HIS A 70 -4.68 -10.22 5.87
CA HIS A 70 -4.75 -8.89 5.29
C HIS A 70 -3.38 -8.20 5.28
N MET A 71 -2.63 -8.27 6.38
CA MET A 71 -1.29 -7.70 6.45
C MET A 71 -0.31 -8.40 5.49
N LEU A 72 -0.36 -9.72 5.39
CA LEU A 72 0.46 -10.48 4.45
C LEU A 72 0.17 -10.11 2.99
N LEU A 73 -1.11 -10.03 2.63
CA LEU A 73 -1.54 -9.58 1.30
C LEU A 73 -1.11 -8.14 1.03
N SER A 74 -1.17 -7.26 2.04
CA SER A 74 -0.71 -5.88 1.93
C SER A 74 0.79 -5.79 1.69
N PHE A 75 1.61 -6.60 2.36
CA PHE A 75 3.04 -6.71 2.07
C PHE A 75 3.34 -7.24 0.67
N GLY A 76 2.61 -8.30 0.25
CA GLY A 76 2.73 -8.84 -1.10
C GLY A 76 2.39 -7.80 -2.17
N LEU A 77 1.29 -7.07 -1.98
CA LEU A 77 0.89 -5.98 -2.86
C LEU A 77 1.91 -4.85 -2.86
N GLY A 78 2.46 -4.49 -1.70
CA GLY A 78 3.53 -3.50 -1.58
C GLY A 78 4.78 -3.88 -2.37
N ALA A 79 5.19 -5.15 -2.33
CA ALA A 79 6.31 -5.67 -3.12
C ALA A 79 6.04 -5.60 -4.63
N VAL A 80 4.84 -5.99 -5.07
CA VAL A 80 4.43 -5.91 -6.47
C VAL A 80 4.43 -4.45 -6.95
N LEU A 81 3.82 -3.55 -6.19
CA LEU A 81 3.77 -2.12 -6.52
C LEU A 81 5.18 -1.52 -6.58
N ALA A 82 6.04 -1.78 -5.58
CA ALA A 82 7.42 -1.31 -5.59
C ALA A 82 8.16 -1.74 -6.86
N ARG A 83 8.04 -3.02 -7.24
CA ARG A 83 8.70 -3.58 -8.43
C ARG A 83 8.13 -3.02 -9.73
N VAL A 84 6.81 -2.82 -9.82
CA VAL A 84 6.17 -2.21 -11.00
C VAL A 84 6.59 -0.76 -11.15
N LEU A 85 6.55 0.02 -10.06
CA LEU A 85 6.98 1.42 -10.07
C LEU A 85 8.45 1.56 -10.51
N ALA A 86 9.34 0.71 -9.98
CA ALA A 86 10.75 0.68 -10.38
C ALA A 86 10.94 0.49 -11.88
N ARG A 87 10.17 -0.44 -12.47
CA ARG A 87 10.27 -0.80 -13.89
C ARG A 87 9.65 0.25 -14.81
N VAL A 88 8.47 0.75 -14.46
CA VAL A 88 7.70 1.68 -15.29
C VAL A 88 8.37 3.05 -15.33
N PHE A 89 8.84 3.54 -14.18
CA PHE A 89 9.32 4.91 -14.06
C PHE A 89 10.85 5.03 -14.09
N LYS A 90 11.59 3.92 -14.11
CA LYS A 90 13.07 3.89 -14.15
C LYS A 90 13.76 4.80 -13.12
N GLY A 91 13.08 5.11 -12.00
CA GLY A 91 13.57 6.01 -10.95
C GLY A 91 13.09 7.47 -11.06
N GLU A 92 12.44 7.87 -12.16
CA GLU A 92 11.95 9.24 -12.38
C GLU A 92 10.43 9.30 -12.21
N MET A 93 9.96 9.34 -10.96
CA MET A 93 8.55 9.57 -10.66
C MET A 93 8.29 11.02 -10.30
N ARG A 94 7.43 11.70 -11.09
CA ARG A 94 6.88 12.99 -10.68
C ARG A 94 5.92 12.77 -9.50
N PRO A 95 5.94 13.60 -8.44
CA PRO A 95 5.07 13.42 -7.28
C PRO A 95 3.59 13.26 -7.64
N LEU A 96 3.09 14.08 -8.58
CA LEU A 96 1.71 13.98 -9.04
C LEU A 96 1.35 12.59 -9.60
N ALA A 97 2.26 11.98 -10.36
CA ALA A 97 2.04 10.63 -10.92
C ALA A 97 2.02 9.56 -9.81
N LEU A 98 2.80 9.72 -8.74
CA LEU A 98 2.77 8.84 -7.57
C LEU A 98 1.46 8.98 -6.79
N TYR A 99 1.09 10.21 -6.43
CA TYR A 99 -0.08 10.51 -5.60
C TYR A 99 -1.41 10.25 -6.30
N ALA A 100 -1.48 10.41 -7.62
CA ALA A 100 -2.68 10.09 -8.40
C ALA A 100 -2.68 8.64 -8.91
N GLY A 101 -1.52 8.14 -9.37
CA GLY A 101 -1.42 6.84 -10.02
C GLY A 101 -1.66 5.67 -9.09
N LEU A 102 -1.09 5.70 -7.86
CA LEU A 102 -1.27 4.60 -6.91
C LEU A 102 -2.73 4.41 -6.49
N PRO A 103 -3.48 5.47 -6.08
CA PRO A 103 -4.90 5.32 -5.80
C PRO A 103 -5.72 4.81 -7.00
N VAL A 104 -5.41 5.25 -8.24
CA VAL A 104 -6.11 4.78 -9.44
C VAL A 104 -5.85 3.30 -9.70
N VAL A 105 -4.59 2.84 -9.60
CA VAL A 105 -4.25 1.42 -9.75
C VAL A 105 -4.95 0.59 -8.68
N LEU A 106 -5.00 1.08 -7.44
CA LEU A 106 -5.70 0.39 -6.37
C LEU A 106 -7.21 0.40 -6.51
N ALA A 107 -7.80 1.44 -7.07
CA ALA A 107 -9.22 1.46 -7.43
C ALA A 107 -9.53 0.39 -8.49
N ALA A 108 -8.64 0.19 -9.47
CA ALA A 108 -8.78 -0.87 -10.46
C ALA A 108 -8.65 -2.28 -9.83
N ILE A 109 -7.67 -2.48 -8.95
CA ILE A 109 -7.51 -3.73 -8.20
C ILE A 109 -8.73 -3.99 -7.30
N TRP A 110 -9.23 -2.94 -6.64
CA TRP A 110 -10.45 -3.01 -5.85
C TRP A 110 -11.65 -3.45 -6.69
N ALA A 111 -11.85 -2.83 -7.86
CA ALA A 111 -12.97 -3.17 -8.74
C ALA A 111 -12.88 -4.63 -9.20
N PHE A 112 -11.70 -5.09 -9.61
CA PHE A 112 -11.50 -6.50 -9.94
C PHE A 112 -11.79 -7.41 -8.74
N ASN A 113 -11.30 -7.05 -7.55
CA ASN A 113 -11.52 -7.85 -6.34
C ASN A 113 -13.01 -7.94 -5.98
N PHE A 114 -13.75 -6.83 -5.99
CA PHE A 114 -15.15 -6.78 -5.55
C PHE A 114 -16.15 -7.27 -6.59
N PHE A 115 -15.85 -7.14 -7.89
CA PHE A 115 -16.79 -7.52 -8.96
C PHE A 115 -16.46 -8.85 -9.64
N VAL A 116 -15.24 -9.37 -9.48
CA VAL A 116 -14.81 -10.61 -10.16
C VAL A 116 -14.34 -11.66 -9.15
N LEU A 117 -13.33 -11.33 -8.35
CA LEU A 117 -12.64 -12.34 -7.52
C LEU A 117 -13.46 -12.77 -6.29
N LEU A 118 -13.91 -11.81 -5.48
CA LEU A 118 -14.63 -12.07 -4.23
C LEU A 118 -16.02 -12.67 -4.46
N PRO A 119 -16.83 -12.27 -5.47
CA PRO A 119 -18.08 -12.96 -5.77
C PRO A 119 -17.90 -14.47 -6.06
N TRP A 120 -16.72 -14.89 -6.54
CA TRP A 120 -16.43 -16.29 -6.78
C TRP A 120 -15.89 -17.01 -5.53
N LEU A 121 -15.08 -16.34 -4.71
CA LEU A 121 -14.46 -16.93 -3.51
C LEU A 121 -15.37 -16.90 -2.28
N SER A 122 -16.04 -15.78 -2.02
CA SER A 122 -16.89 -15.54 -0.85
C SER A 122 -17.93 -14.46 -1.15
N PRO A 123 -19.10 -14.83 -1.70
CA PRO A 123 -20.15 -13.89 -2.08
C PRO A 123 -20.65 -13.03 -0.92
N SER A 124 -20.71 -13.59 0.29
CA SER A 124 -21.18 -12.88 1.49
C SER A 124 -20.23 -11.77 1.92
N PHE A 125 -18.91 -11.93 1.68
CA PHE A 125 -17.90 -10.94 2.07
C PHE A 125 -18.10 -9.59 1.37
N VAL A 126 -18.52 -9.62 0.11
CA VAL A 126 -18.76 -8.42 -0.73
C VAL A 126 -19.83 -7.49 -0.11
N HIS A 127 -20.73 -8.04 0.71
CA HIS A 127 -21.81 -7.31 1.34
C HIS A 127 -21.52 -6.89 2.80
N MET A 128 -20.34 -7.23 3.35
CA MET A 128 -19.99 -6.87 4.73
C MET A 128 -19.73 -5.37 4.93
N LEU A 129 -19.29 -4.69 3.88
CA LEU A 129 -19.05 -3.24 3.89
C LEU A 129 -19.72 -2.60 2.68
N PRO A 130 -20.25 -1.37 2.80
CA PRO A 130 -20.69 -0.62 1.64
C PRO A 130 -19.53 -0.43 0.65
N TYR A 131 -19.82 -0.56 -0.64
CA TYR A 131 -18.80 -0.42 -1.69
C TYR A 131 -18.00 0.88 -1.56
N GLY A 132 -18.67 2.01 -1.26
CA GLY A 132 -18.01 3.30 -1.07
C GLY A 132 -16.98 3.30 0.07
N VAL A 133 -17.25 2.61 1.17
CA VAL A 133 -16.32 2.49 2.32
C VAL A 133 -15.11 1.65 1.94
N SER A 134 -15.32 0.51 1.27
CA SER A 134 -14.25 -0.37 0.82
C SER A 134 -13.37 0.26 -0.27
N LEU A 135 -13.96 1.06 -1.16
CA LEU A 135 -13.21 1.83 -2.16
C LEU A 135 -12.40 2.93 -1.47
N PHE A 136 -13.02 3.69 -0.57
CA PHE A 136 -12.34 4.76 0.16
C PHE A 136 -11.15 4.24 0.97
N SER A 137 -11.30 3.11 1.66
CA SER A 137 -10.19 2.48 2.39
C SER A 137 -9.04 2.09 1.45
N LYS A 138 -9.35 1.58 0.24
CA LYS A 138 -8.34 1.28 -0.79
C LYS A 138 -7.64 2.53 -1.34
N LEU A 139 -8.35 3.64 -1.50
CA LEU A 139 -7.75 4.90 -1.92
C LEU A 139 -6.79 5.43 -0.84
N MET A 140 -7.18 5.31 0.44
CA MET A 140 -6.32 5.66 1.58
C MET A 140 -5.08 4.76 1.66
N PHE A 141 -5.19 3.47 1.33
CA PHE A 141 -4.02 2.61 1.14
C PHE A 141 -3.06 3.24 0.12
N GLY A 142 -3.56 3.62 -1.06
CA GLY A 142 -2.75 4.17 -2.15
C GLY A 142 -2.08 5.48 -1.79
N LEU A 143 -2.79 6.35 -1.07
CA LEU A 143 -2.25 7.61 -0.57
C LEU A 143 -1.15 7.37 0.47
N SER A 144 -1.37 6.49 1.44
CA SER A 144 -0.38 6.14 2.46
C SER A 144 0.87 5.50 1.85
N ALA A 145 0.68 4.62 0.86
CA ALA A 145 1.75 4.05 0.06
C ALA A 145 2.56 5.13 -0.69
N ALA A 146 1.89 6.09 -1.32
CA ALA A 146 2.54 7.21 -2.00
C ALA A 146 3.38 8.05 -1.03
N ILE A 147 2.85 8.35 0.16
CA ILE A 147 3.58 9.06 1.22
C ILE A 147 4.82 8.25 1.65
N ALA A 148 4.68 6.95 1.88
CA ALA A 148 5.79 6.10 2.29
C ALA A 148 6.91 6.07 1.24
N VAL A 149 6.58 6.00 -0.05
CA VAL A 149 7.55 6.09 -1.15
C VAL A 149 8.23 7.46 -1.18
N HIS A 150 7.45 8.53 -1.01
CA HIS A 150 7.97 9.90 -1.01
C HIS A 150 8.96 10.13 0.14
N LEU A 151 8.62 9.68 1.36
CA LEU A 151 9.50 9.82 2.54
C LEU A 151 10.80 9.04 2.39
N GLN A 152 10.77 7.83 1.84
CA GLN A 152 12.01 7.07 1.56
C GLN A 152 12.87 7.77 0.50
N SER A 153 12.22 8.43 -0.46
CA SER A 153 12.90 9.24 -1.47
C SER A 153 13.57 10.48 -0.85
N THR A 154 13.01 11.07 0.21
CA THR A 154 13.64 12.22 0.89
C THR A 154 14.74 11.82 1.87
N SER A 155 14.57 10.74 2.65
CA SER A 155 15.58 10.29 3.63
C SER A 155 16.91 9.89 2.99
N GLY A 156 16.90 9.36 1.77
CA GLY A 156 18.13 9.06 1.02
C GLY A 156 18.96 10.28 0.60
N MET A 157 18.45 11.52 0.76
CA MET A 157 19.24 12.75 0.50
C MET A 157 20.13 13.17 1.67
N GLY A 158 19.83 12.73 2.90
CA GLY A 158 20.56 13.19 4.10
C GLY A 158 21.92 12.52 4.33
N THR A 159 22.20 11.40 3.65
CA THR A 159 23.42 10.60 3.87
C THR A 159 24.49 10.75 2.77
N ALA A 160 24.29 11.65 1.81
CA ALA A 160 25.35 12.04 0.88
C ALA A 160 26.42 12.83 1.66
N ARG A 161 27.35 12.09 2.29
CA ARG A 161 28.53 12.64 2.99
C ARG A 161 29.20 13.66 2.10
N HIS A 162 29.43 14.87 2.63
CA HIS A 162 30.39 15.80 2.09
C HIS A 162 31.74 15.07 1.90
N PRO A 163 32.25 14.91 0.67
CA PRO A 163 33.55 14.27 0.41
C PRO A 163 34.76 15.11 0.88
N GLY A 164 34.59 16.06 1.81
CA GLY A 164 35.55 17.12 2.08
C GLY A 164 35.87 17.39 3.56
N GLN A 165 35.59 16.47 4.48
CA GLN A 165 35.99 16.60 5.89
C GLN A 165 37.00 15.53 6.33
N ALA A 166 37.90 15.14 5.45
CA ALA A 166 39.16 14.53 5.83
C ALA A 166 40.28 15.46 5.36
N LEU A 167 41.18 15.82 6.27
CA LEU A 167 42.35 16.70 6.11
C LEU A 167 42.11 18.16 6.51
N ALA A 168 42.00 18.39 7.82
CA ALA A 168 42.63 19.52 8.50
C ALA A 168 43.18 19.03 9.85
#